data_AF-Q8TP47-F1
#
_entry.id   AF-Q8TP47-F1
#
_cell.length_a   1.000
_cell.length_b   1.000
_cell.length_c   1.000
_cell.angle_alpha   90.00
_cell.angle_beta   90.00
_cell.angle_gamma   90.00
#
_symmetry.space_group_name_H-M   'P 1'
#
loop_
_entity.id
_entity.type
_entity.pdbx_description
1 polymer ?
#
loop_
_entity_poly.entity_id
_entity_poly.type
_entity_poly.pdbx_seq_one_letter_code
_entity_poly.pdbx_strand_id
1 'polypeptide(L)'
;MKAFTHKKTDKIDSEFIAQLALNNMIKPSRVFSKNQREFRSYIRLRHKLVQKRTDIKNVARAILASEMFHLNDVLTDIFGKNGIIILSEISSGKNVDQIIESLSPNVRKKSDKIREVLDREMSLSAAIRIQTCLSLIKNIDEQINILETEIFRYAYTNHNREMKILCPLQELARLVPQLSSPK
;
A
#
# COMPACT_ATOMS: atom_id res chain seq x y z
N MET A 1 -24.31 36.47 -0.84
CA MET A 1 -23.59 36.00 -2.04
C MET A 1 -24.61 35.77 -3.13
N LYS A 2 -24.60 36.54 -4.23
CA LYS A 2 -25.47 36.24 -5.38
C LYS A 2 -24.98 34.94 -6.00
N ALA A 3 -25.81 33.90 -5.98
CA ALA A 3 -25.57 32.71 -6.78
C ALA A 3 -25.49 33.12 -8.25
N PHE A 4 -24.48 32.63 -8.97
CA PHE A 4 -24.35 32.87 -10.40
C PHE A 4 -25.60 32.34 -11.11
N THR A 5 -26.39 33.24 -11.70
CA THR A 5 -27.68 32.94 -12.36
C THR A 5 -27.52 32.38 -13.77
N HIS A 6 -26.28 32.22 -14.25
CA HIS A 6 -26.00 31.73 -15.60
C HIS A 6 -25.84 30.22 -15.63
N LYS A 7 -26.26 29.60 -16.75
CA LYS A 7 -26.04 28.18 -17.03
C LYS A 7 -24.53 27.95 -17.18
N LYS A 8 -23.95 27.16 -16.29
CA LYS A 8 -22.53 26.79 -16.33
C LYS A 8 -22.18 26.20 -17.70
N THR A 9 -21.26 26.83 -18.41
CA THR A 9 -20.72 26.38 -19.69
C THR A 9 -19.24 26.70 -19.72
N ASP A 10 -18.41 25.84 -20.33
CA ASP A 10 -16.95 26.03 -20.38
C ASP A 10 -16.57 27.38 -21.02
N LYS A 11 -17.41 27.90 -21.94
CA LYS A 11 -17.24 29.22 -22.55
C LYS A 11 -17.41 30.36 -21.54
N ILE A 12 -18.52 30.37 -20.79
CA ILE A 12 -18.80 31.41 -19.79
C ILE A 12 -17.78 31.34 -18.64
N ASP A 13 -17.42 30.13 -18.21
CA ASP A 13 -16.41 29.92 -17.17
C ASP A 13 -15.04 30.47 -17.63
N SER A 14 -14.64 30.26 -18.89
CA SER A 14 -13.40 30.79 -19.44
C SER A 14 -13.39 32.32 -19.54
N GLU A 15 -14.49 32.92 -20.02
CA GLU A 15 -14.64 34.39 -20.10
C GLU A 15 -14.56 35.04 -18.72
N PHE A 16 -15.20 34.43 -17.73
CA PHE A 16 -15.18 34.93 -16.35
C PHE A 16 -13.79 34.80 -15.72
N ILE A 17 -13.09 33.67 -15.92
CA ILE A 17 -11.69 33.50 -15.48
C ILE A 17 -10.79 34.55 -16.15
N ALA A 18 -10.98 34.83 -17.44
CA ALA A 18 -10.20 35.85 -18.15
C ALA A 18 -10.43 37.26 -17.59
N GLN A 19 -11.69 37.61 -17.27
CA GLN A 19 -12.02 38.88 -16.62
C GLN A 19 -11.38 38.99 -15.23
N LEU A 20 -11.45 37.94 -14.41
CA LEU A 20 -10.80 37.92 -13.10
C LEU A 20 -9.27 38.03 -13.22
N ALA A 21 -8.66 37.38 -14.21
CA ALA A 21 -7.23 37.48 -14.48
C ALA A 21 -6.82 38.90 -14.89
N LEU A 22 -7.57 39.54 -15.80
CA LEU A 22 -7.33 40.91 -16.27
C LEU A 22 -7.35 41.93 -15.13
N ASN A 23 -8.28 41.74 -14.18
CA ASN A 23 -8.40 42.60 -13.01
C ASN A 23 -7.41 42.27 -11.89
N ASN A 24 -6.41 41.40 -12.14
CA ASN A 24 -5.45 40.90 -11.14
C ASN A 24 -6.13 40.28 -9.90
N MET A 25 -7.36 39.77 -10.05
CA MET A 25 -8.12 39.13 -8.99
C MET A 25 -7.84 37.63 -8.88
N ILE A 26 -7.03 37.08 -9.79
CA ILE A 26 -6.55 35.70 -9.74
C ILE A 26 -5.11 35.68 -9.26
N LYS A 27 -4.88 35.00 -8.14
CA LYS A 27 -3.52 34.62 -7.73
C LYS A 27 -2.99 33.59 -8.74
N PRO A 28 -1.83 33.82 -9.37
CA PRO A 28 -1.27 32.85 -10.31
C PRO A 28 -1.09 31.50 -9.64
N SER A 29 -1.35 30.42 -10.40
CA SER A 29 -1.12 29.06 -9.93
C SER A 29 0.31 28.91 -9.43
N ARG A 30 0.46 28.32 -8.23
CA ARG A 30 1.78 28.04 -7.68
C ARG A 30 2.53 27.06 -8.58
N VAL A 31 3.57 27.54 -9.27
CA VAL A 31 4.47 26.70 -10.05
C VAL A 31 5.57 26.17 -9.13
N PHE A 32 5.58 24.87 -8.89
CA PHE A 32 6.60 24.21 -8.08
C PHE A 32 7.92 24.07 -8.86
N SER A 33 9.05 24.13 -8.15
CA SER A 33 10.36 23.86 -8.76
C SER A 33 10.42 22.42 -9.30
N LYS A 34 11.35 22.15 -10.22
CA LYS A 34 11.53 20.80 -10.80
C LYS A 34 11.63 19.73 -9.70
N ASN A 35 12.50 19.94 -8.72
CA ASN A 35 12.74 19.00 -7.64
C ASN A 35 11.46 18.75 -6.80
N GLN A 36 10.66 19.79 -6.53
CA GLN A 36 9.38 19.64 -5.82
C GLN A 36 8.35 18.87 -6.65
N ARG A 37 8.33 19.04 -7.98
CA ARG A 37 7.44 18.29 -8.87
C ARG A 37 7.80 16.81 -8.91
N GLU A 38 9.10 16.49 -9.01
CA GLU A 38 9.62 15.12 -8.99
C GLU A 38 9.31 14.41 -7.67
N PHE A 39 9.58 15.07 -6.54
CA PHE A 39 9.20 14.57 -5.21
C PHE A 39 7.70 14.23 -5.10
N ARG A 40 6.84 15.14 -5.58
CA ARG A 40 5.38 14.89 -5.59
C ARG A 40 5.00 13.73 -6.51
N SER A 41 5.73 13.50 -7.60
CA SER A 41 5.50 12.36 -8.48
C SER A 41 5.80 11.04 -7.77
N TYR A 42 6.88 10.96 -6.98
CA TYR A 42 7.17 9.77 -6.16
C TYR A 42 6.06 9.49 -5.15
N ILE A 43 5.58 10.51 -4.43
CA ILE A 43 4.47 10.35 -3.46
C ILE A 43 3.20 9.84 -4.16
N ARG A 44 2.84 10.42 -5.30
CA ARG A 44 1.66 9.99 -6.06
C ARG A 44 1.80 8.56 -6.55
N LEU A 45 2.98 8.17 -7.02
CA LEU A 45 3.23 6.80 -7.46
C LEU A 45 3.13 5.81 -6.29
N ARG A 46 3.76 6.13 -5.15
CA ARG A 46 3.62 5.34 -3.92
C ARG A 46 2.16 5.15 -3.53
N HIS A 47 1.37 6.22 -3.52
CA HIS A 47 -0.07 6.15 -3.19
C HIS A 47 -0.82 5.20 -4.14
N LYS A 48 -0.56 5.30 -5.46
CA LYS A 48 -1.14 4.38 -6.45
C LYS A 48 -0.73 2.92 -6.20
N LEU A 49 0.54 2.67 -5.90
CA LEU A 49 1.03 1.31 -5.62
C LEU A 49 0.39 0.73 -4.35
N VAL A 50 0.24 1.53 -3.29
CA VAL A 50 -0.47 1.11 -2.07
C VAL A 50 -1.92 0.72 -2.38
N GLN A 51 -2.61 1.50 -3.23
CA GLN A 51 -3.97 1.17 -3.66
C GLN A 51 -4.00 -0.14 -4.46
N LYS A 52 -3.08 -0.32 -5.42
CA LYS A 52 -2.95 -1.56 -6.21
C LYS A 52 -2.65 -2.79 -5.36
N ARG A 53 -1.79 -2.64 -4.35
CA ARG A 53 -1.53 -3.70 -3.37
C ARG A 53 -2.81 -4.11 -2.64
N THR A 54 -3.63 -3.14 -2.22
CA THR A 54 -4.92 -3.41 -1.57
C THR A 54 -5.89 -4.12 -2.52
N ASP A 55 -5.94 -3.70 -3.78
CA ASP A 55 -6.78 -4.38 -4.80
C ASP A 55 -6.38 -5.84 -4.95
N ILE A 56 -5.07 -6.15 -5.06
CA ILE A 56 -4.58 -7.53 -5.19
C ILE A 56 -4.85 -8.35 -3.92
N LYS A 57 -4.69 -7.75 -2.72
CA LYS A 57 -5.08 -8.40 -1.46
C LYS A 57 -6.57 -8.76 -1.45
N ASN A 58 -7.43 -7.91 -2.00
CA ASN A 58 -8.86 -8.18 -2.11
C ASN A 58 -9.17 -9.29 -3.12
N VAL A 59 -8.45 -9.33 -4.24
CA VAL A 59 -8.53 -10.45 -5.19
C VAL A 59 -8.14 -11.76 -4.50
N ALA A 60 -7.01 -11.81 -3.79
CA ALA A 60 -6.59 -12.99 -3.05
C ALA A 60 -7.62 -13.44 -2.00
N ARG A 61 -8.23 -12.50 -1.27
CA ARG A 61 -9.34 -12.80 -0.34
C ARG A 61 -10.55 -13.41 -1.05
N ALA A 62 -10.92 -12.88 -2.22
CA ALA A 62 -12.04 -13.42 -3.00
C ALA A 62 -11.77 -14.87 -3.47
N ILE A 63 -10.53 -15.19 -3.81
CA ILE A 63 -10.11 -16.56 -4.18
C ILE A 63 -10.23 -17.50 -2.99
N LEU A 64 -9.73 -17.08 -1.84
CA LEU A 64 -9.83 -17.88 -0.62
C LEU A 64 -11.28 -18.10 -0.21
N ALA A 65 -12.14 -17.09 -0.37
CA ALA A 65 -13.57 -17.19 -0.09
C ALA A 65 -14.29 -18.17 -1.03
N SER A 66 -13.95 -18.20 -2.33
CA SER A 66 -14.58 -19.14 -3.27
C SER A 66 -14.26 -20.61 -2.97
N GLU A 67 -13.09 -20.86 -2.39
CA GLU A 67 -12.65 -22.20 -1.96
C GLU A 67 -13.06 -22.51 -0.51
N MET A 68 -13.87 -21.64 0.12
CA MET A 68 -14.28 -21.74 1.53
C MET A 68 -13.12 -21.83 2.54
N PHE A 69 -11.97 -21.22 2.23
CA PHE A 69 -10.83 -21.08 3.16
C PHE A 69 -10.95 -19.79 3.96
N HIS A 70 -11.55 -19.89 5.15
CA HIS A 70 -11.75 -18.75 6.04
C HIS A 70 -10.58 -18.56 7.02
N LEU A 71 -9.41 -18.16 6.51
CA LEU A 71 -8.21 -17.89 7.33
C LEU A 71 -8.37 -16.70 8.29
N ASN A 72 -9.38 -15.84 8.08
CA ASN A 72 -9.69 -14.70 8.95
C ASN A 72 -10.06 -15.10 10.39
N ASP A 73 -10.63 -16.30 10.58
CA ASP A 73 -11.08 -16.75 11.91
C ASP A 73 -9.90 -17.16 12.80
N VAL A 74 -8.75 -17.43 12.17
CA VAL A 74 -7.58 -17.98 12.83
C VAL A 74 -6.45 -16.95 12.90
N LEU A 75 -6.22 -16.21 11.82
CA LEU A 75 -5.14 -15.24 11.67
C LEU A 75 -5.64 -13.79 11.75
N THR A 76 -4.90 -12.96 12.49
CA THR A 76 -5.16 -11.51 12.56
C THR A 76 -4.83 -10.79 11.24
N ASP A 77 -3.83 -11.28 10.49
CA ASP A 77 -3.47 -10.76 9.18
C ASP A 77 -3.08 -11.92 8.23
N ILE A 78 -3.92 -12.18 7.23
CA ILE A 78 -3.68 -13.20 6.19
C ILE A 78 -2.42 -12.89 5.37
N PHE A 79 -2.10 -11.61 5.17
CA PHE A 79 -0.92 -11.20 4.40
C PHE A 79 0.26 -10.81 5.30
N GLY A 80 0.17 -11.12 6.60
CA GLY A 80 1.29 -11.01 7.53
C GLY A 80 2.28 -12.17 7.35
N LYS A 81 3.40 -12.12 8.09
CA LYS A 81 4.47 -13.14 7.99
C LYS A 81 3.94 -14.58 8.04
N ASN A 82 3.13 -14.89 9.05
CA ASN A 82 2.59 -16.24 9.23
C ASN A 82 1.57 -16.63 8.15
N GLY A 83 0.73 -15.70 7.71
CA GLY A 83 -0.29 -15.99 6.69
C GLY A 83 0.32 -16.17 5.29
N ILE A 84 1.37 -15.41 4.94
CA ILE A 84 2.14 -15.65 3.72
C ILE A 84 2.79 -17.03 3.74
N ILE A 85 3.39 -17.43 4.88
CA ILE A 85 3.97 -18.77 5.03
C ILE A 85 2.90 -19.83 4.77
N ILE A 86 1.77 -19.78 5.47
CA ILE A 86 0.66 -20.72 5.29
C ILE A 86 0.24 -20.79 3.82
N LEU A 87 -0.08 -19.65 3.20
CA LEU A 87 -0.56 -19.63 1.81
C LEU A 87 0.49 -20.14 0.81
N SER A 88 1.78 -19.84 1.03
CA SER A 88 2.87 -20.30 0.18
C SER A 88 3.09 -21.81 0.29
N GLU A 89 2.98 -22.36 1.50
CA GLU A 89 3.23 -23.78 1.76
C GLU A 89 2.04 -24.64 1.33
N ILE A 90 0.79 -24.17 1.51
CA ILE A 90 -0.41 -24.80 0.94
C ILE A 90 -0.30 -24.85 -0.58
N SER A 91 0.04 -23.72 -1.22
CA SER A 91 0.17 -23.66 -2.67
C SER A 91 1.30 -24.56 -3.20
N SER A 92 2.25 -24.95 -2.35
CA SER A 92 3.36 -25.86 -2.71
C SER A 92 3.04 -27.33 -2.41
N GLY A 93 1.86 -27.65 -1.85
CA GLY A 93 1.44 -29.02 -1.55
C GLY A 93 2.16 -29.68 -0.38
N LYS A 94 2.68 -28.90 0.58
CA LYS A 94 3.38 -29.44 1.75
C LYS A 94 2.40 -29.97 2.81
N ASN A 95 2.86 -30.93 3.59
CA ASN A 95 2.06 -31.58 4.62
C ASN A 95 1.73 -30.60 5.77
N VAL A 96 0.50 -30.68 6.27
CA VAL A 96 -0.10 -29.79 7.27
C VAL A 96 0.76 -29.66 8.54
N ASP A 97 1.38 -30.75 8.99
CA ASP A 97 2.22 -30.74 10.20
C ASP A 97 3.51 -29.92 10.02
N GLN A 98 4.13 -29.97 8.83
CA GLN A 98 5.31 -29.16 8.51
C GLN A 98 4.97 -27.67 8.45
N ILE A 99 3.78 -27.34 7.95
CA ILE A 99 3.28 -25.96 7.93
C ILE A 99 3.16 -25.43 9.35
N ILE A 100 2.61 -26.22 10.27
CA ILE A 100 2.42 -25.80 11.67
C ILE A 100 3.76 -25.59 12.39
N GLU A 101 4.76 -26.43 12.11
CA GLU A 101 6.11 -26.27 12.67
C GLU A 101 6.82 -25.00 12.18
N SER A 102 6.52 -24.53 10.98
CA SER A 102 7.11 -23.29 10.44
C SER A 102 6.51 -22.00 11.05
N LEU A 103 5.38 -22.10 11.76
CA LEU A 103 4.66 -20.93 12.28
C LEU A 103 5.24 -20.38 13.57
N SER A 104 4.92 -19.13 13.90
CA SER A 104 5.32 -18.55 15.18
C SER A 104 4.61 -19.21 16.39
N PRO A 105 5.23 -19.26 17.59
CA PRO A 105 4.67 -19.94 18.76
C PRO A 105 3.25 -19.48 19.14
N ASN A 106 2.91 -18.21 18.91
CA ASN A 106 1.58 -17.67 19.19
C ASN A 106 0.49 -18.20 18.25
N VAL A 107 0.85 -18.47 16.99
CA VAL A 107 -0.08 -19.02 16.00
C VAL A 107 -0.16 -20.54 16.14
N ARG A 108 0.93 -21.21 16.56
CA ARG A 108 0.91 -22.65 16.90
C ARG A 108 -0.11 -22.99 17.99
N LYS A 109 -0.40 -22.07 18.92
CA LYS A 109 -1.47 -22.28 19.93
C LYS A 109 -2.86 -22.49 19.31
N LYS A 110 -3.06 -22.09 18.05
CA LYS A 110 -4.30 -22.31 17.29
C LYS A 110 -4.14 -23.42 16.25
N SER A 111 -3.15 -24.30 16.38
CA SER A 111 -2.84 -25.38 15.44
C SER A 111 -4.06 -26.21 15.06
N ASP A 112 -4.95 -26.50 16.01
CA ASP A 112 -6.10 -27.37 15.77
C ASP A 112 -7.10 -26.73 14.80
N LYS A 113 -7.34 -25.43 14.93
CA LYS A 113 -8.16 -24.66 13.98
C LYS A 113 -7.48 -24.47 12.63
N ILE A 114 -6.15 -24.39 12.63
CA ILE A 114 -5.36 -24.31 11.40
C ILE A 114 -5.46 -25.63 10.63
N ARG A 115 -5.37 -26.78 11.32
CA ARG A 115 -5.59 -28.11 10.73
C ARG A 115 -6.97 -28.23 10.12
N GLU A 116 -8.02 -27.84 10.85
CA GLU A 116 -9.39 -27.90 10.34
C GLU A 116 -9.60 -27.09 9.04
N VAL A 117 -8.94 -25.94 8.92
CA VAL A 117 -8.97 -25.12 7.70
C VAL A 117 -8.10 -25.73 6.59
N LEU A 118 -6.98 -26.36 6.94
CA LEU A 118 -6.00 -26.94 6.02
C LEU A 118 -6.39 -28.33 5.49
N ASP A 119 -7.22 -29.08 6.22
CA ASP A 119 -7.73 -30.39 5.80
C ASP A 119 -8.67 -30.28 4.60
N ARG A 120 -9.12 -29.07 4.27
CA ARG A 120 -9.84 -28.80 3.03
C ARG A 120 -8.85 -28.80 1.88
N GLU A 121 -9.19 -29.50 0.80
CA GLU A 121 -8.40 -29.45 -0.42
C GLU A 121 -8.65 -28.14 -1.17
N MET A 122 -7.58 -27.47 -1.58
CA MET A 122 -7.64 -26.29 -2.44
C MET A 122 -7.46 -26.72 -3.89
N SER A 123 -8.30 -26.18 -4.78
CA SER A 123 -8.14 -26.40 -6.22
C SER A 123 -6.75 -25.95 -6.69
N LEU A 124 -6.11 -26.74 -7.57
CA LEU A 124 -4.84 -26.39 -8.22
C LEU A 124 -4.93 -25.00 -8.90
N SER A 125 -6.08 -24.67 -9.49
CA SER A 125 -6.31 -23.35 -10.10
C SER A 125 -6.25 -22.23 -9.07
N ALA A 126 -6.88 -22.41 -7.90
CA ALA A 126 -6.86 -21.44 -6.82
C ALA A 126 -5.46 -21.28 -6.24
N ALA A 127 -4.70 -22.37 -6.07
CA ALA A 127 -3.32 -22.35 -5.62
C ALA A 127 -2.44 -21.47 -6.51
N ILE A 128 -2.45 -21.72 -7.82
CA ILE A 128 -1.67 -20.93 -8.80
C ILE A 128 -2.04 -19.45 -8.74
N ARG A 129 -3.34 -19.12 -8.64
CA ARG A 129 -3.82 -17.74 -8.57
C ARG A 129 -3.40 -17.05 -7.28
N ILE A 130 -3.45 -17.73 -6.14
CA ILE A 130 -2.99 -17.21 -4.85
C ILE A 130 -1.49 -16.96 -4.88
N GLN A 131 -0.70 -17.92 -5.38
CA GLN A 131 0.75 -17.76 -5.51
C GLN A 131 1.13 -16.57 -6.39
N THR A 132 0.39 -16.38 -7.49
CA THR A 132 0.54 -15.21 -8.36
C THR A 132 0.25 -13.90 -7.59
N CYS A 133 -0.84 -13.86 -6.84
CA CYS A 133 -1.20 -12.69 -6.03
C CYS A 133 -0.13 -12.38 -4.96
N LEU A 134 0.39 -13.40 -4.28
CA LEU A 134 1.44 -13.25 -3.26
C LEU A 134 2.73 -12.69 -3.86
N SER A 135 3.14 -13.20 -5.03
CA SER A 135 4.32 -12.71 -5.74
C SER A 135 4.17 -11.24 -6.13
N LEU A 136 3.00 -10.85 -6.65
CA LEU A 136 2.70 -9.46 -6.99
C LEU A 136 2.69 -8.54 -5.77
N ILE A 137 2.10 -8.97 -4.65
CA ILE A 137 2.12 -8.20 -3.40
C ILE A 137 3.56 -7.94 -2.97
N LYS A 138 4.41 -8.98 -2.96
CA LYS A 138 5.82 -8.86 -2.60
C LYS A 138 6.56 -7.87 -3.50
N ASN A 139 6.37 -7.97 -4.81
CA ASN A 139 7.00 -7.05 -5.76
C ASN A 139 6.54 -5.60 -5.53
N ILE A 140 5.24 -5.38 -5.32
CA ILE A 140 4.72 -4.03 -5.05
C ILE A 140 5.30 -3.48 -3.74
N ASP A 141 5.42 -4.30 -2.69
CA ASP A 141 6.03 -3.90 -1.43
C ASP A 141 7.50 -3.49 -1.62
N GLU A 142 8.26 -4.24 -2.42
CA GLU A 142 9.64 -3.87 -2.79
C GLU A 142 9.69 -2.52 -3.53
N GLN A 143 8.82 -2.31 -4.52
CA GLN A 143 8.77 -1.04 -5.26
C GLN A 143 8.33 0.14 -4.37
N ILE A 144 7.41 -0.08 -3.44
CA ILE A 144 7.02 0.93 -2.44
C ILE A 144 8.22 1.33 -1.58
N ASN A 145 9.02 0.37 -1.11
CA ASN A 145 10.20 0.63 -0.28
C ASN A 145 11.27 1.46 -1.02
N ILE A 146 11.46 1.20 -2.33
CA ILE A 146 12.35 2.00 -3.17
C ILE A 146 11.87 3.45 -3.23
N LEU A 147 10.58 3.67 -3.50
CA LEU A 147 10.00 5.01 -3.55
C LEU A 147 10.07 5.71 -2.19
N GLU A 148 9.79 5.00 -1.10
CA GLU A 148 9.87 5.53 0.25
C GLU A 148 11.28 6.01 0.57
N THR A 149 12.31 5.25 0.19
CA THR A 149 13.72 5.65 0.37
C THR A 149 14.02 6.99 -0.29
N GLU A 150 13.60 7.19 -1.54
CA GLU A 150 13.80 8.45 -2.27
C GLU A 150 12.97 9.61 -1.68
N ILE A 151 11.72 9.33 -1.28
CA ILE A 151 10.84 10.31 -0.61
C ILE A 151 11.49 10.79 0.69
N PHE A 152 11.98 9.87 1.53
CA PHE A 152 12.63 10.23 2.79
C PHE A 152 13.93 10.99 2.56
N ARG A 153 14.77 10.56 1.61
CA ARG A 153 16.00 11.27 1.24
C ARG A 153 15.72 12.74 0.89
N TYR A 154 14.71 12.98 0.04
CA TYR A 154 14.30 14.34 -0.30
C TYR A 154 13.78 15.11 0.92
N ALA A 155 12.93 14.48 1.74
CA ALA A 155 12.31 15.11 2.90
C ALA A 155 13.33 15.52 3.97
N TYR A 156 14.30 14.66 4.32
CA TYR A 156 15.36 15.00 5.27
C TYR A 156 16.29 16.11 4.76
N THR A 157 16.53 16.16 3.45
CA THR A 157 17.42 17.16 2.84
C THR A 157 16.75 18.55 2.81
N ASN A 158 15.47 18.62 2.43
CA ASN A 158 14.79 19.90 2.16
C ASN A 158 13.87 20.36 3.30
N HIS A 159 13.45 19.46 4.19
CA HIS A 159 12.45 19.70 5.25
C HIS A 159 12.92 19.14 6.60
N ASN A 160 14.21 19.35 6.94
CA ASN A 160 14.84 18.78 8.13
C ASN A 160 14.12 19.20 9.43
N ARG A 161 13.69 20.46 9.54
CA ARG A 161 12.98 20.96 10.73
C ARG A 161 11.66 20.23 10.94
N GLU A 162 10.88 20.07 9.88
CA GLU A 162 9.61 19.36 9.89
C GLU A 162 9.81 17.87 10.17
N MET A 163 10.84 17.24 9.59
CA MET A 163 11.17 15.84 9.84
C MET A 163 11.60 15.60 11.31
N LYS A 164 12.32 16.54 11.94
CA LYS A 164 12.66 16.45 13.37
C LYS A 164 11.45 16.48 14.28
N ILE A 165 10.39 17.19 13.88
CA ILE A 165 9.12 17.24 14.63
C ILE A 165 8.32 15.94 14.41
N LEU A 166 8.40 15.36 13.21
CA LEU A 166 7.65 14.16 12.83
C LEU A 166 8.29 12.85 13.30
N CYS A 167 9.62 12.74 13.32
CA CYS A 167 10.37 11.52 13.69
C CYS A 167 10.08 10.90 15.07
N PRO A 168 9.80 11.67 16.13
CA PRO A 168 9.42 11.12 17.44
C PRO A 168 8.13 10.28 17.39
N LEU A 169 7.30 10.41 16.35
CA LEU A 169 6.15 9.53 16.12
C LEU A 169 6.66 8.17 15.64
N GLN A 170 6.55 7.19 16.54
CA GLN A 170 7.13 5.84 16.56
C GLN A 170 7.05 5.02 15.26
N GLU A 171 6.17 5.36 14.32
CA GLU A 171 6.03 4.69 13.01
C GLU A 171 7.07 5.15 11.97
N LEU A 172 7.52 6.39 12.01
CA LEU A 172 8.48 6.93 11.04
C LEU A 172 9.93 6.49 11.33
N ALA A 173 10.25 6.25 12.61
CA ALA A 173 11.58 5.84 13.06
C ALA A 173 12.05 4.48 12.48
N ARG A 174 11.14 3.57 12.11
CA ARG A 174 11.48 2.26 11.51
C ARG A 174 12.04 2.36 10.09
N LEU A 175 11.76 3.45 9.38
CA LEU A 175 12.20 3.70 7.99
C LEU A 175 13.51 4.50 7.93
N VAL A 176 14.11 4.80 9.09
CA VAL A 176 15.30 5.66 9.26
C VAL A 176 16.66 4.97 9.16
N PRO A 177 16.84 3.64 9.27
CA PRO A 177 18.20 3.11 9.29
C PRO A 177 18.76 3.25 7.87
N GLN A 178 19.67 4.20 7.66
CA GLN A 178 20.68 4.36 6.57
C GLN A 178 20.89 5.80 6.06
N LEU A 179 20.22 6.84 6.59
CA LEU A 179 20.49 8.24 6.18
C LEU A 179 21.32 9.04 7.19
N SER A 180 21.70 8.43 8.32
CA SER A 180 22.56 9.03 9.36
C SER A 180 24.03 8.63 9.17
N SER A 181 24.62 8.96 8.02
CA SER A 181 26.08 9.12 7.90
C SER A 181 26.39 10.15 6.81
N PRO A 182 26.49 11.45 7.14
CA PRO A 182 27.37 12.32 6.39
C PRO A 182 28.82 12.05 6.83
N LYS A 183 29.72 12.09 5.85
CA LYS A 183 31.18 12.03 5.99
C LYS A 183 31.71 12.96 7.09
#